data_AF-A0A963BTY9-F1
#
_entry.id   AF-A0A963BTY9-F1
#
_cell.length_a   1.000
_cell.length_b   1.000
_cell.length_c   1.000
_cell.angle_alpha   90.00
_cell.angle_beta   90.00
_cell.angle_gamma   90.00
#
_symmetry.space_group_name_H-M   'P 1'
#
loop_
_entity.id
_entity.type
_entity.pdbx_description
1 polymer ?
#
loop_
_entity_poly.entity_id
_entity_poly.type
_entity_poly.pdbx_seq_one_letter_code
_entity_poly.pdbx_strand_id
1 'polypeptide(L)'
;MAIDRNNPSEIARETFRLLAQRRVPPTPANFERIYHEVAGTAPQEAYPARKLKALAASLPKDTTERARMARRFEQSVAKGSWEAFEALIVELCAGNESDKPLAWGPAIRDLMAEYQRVHHGLTAARKREALQHVLESTADPATLHQRIGGLVRGWRH
;
A
#
# COMPACT_ATOMS: atom_id res chain seq x y z
N MET A 1 -0.83 -49.07 16.04
CA MET A 1 -1.39 -48.57 14.76
C MET A 1 -0.77 -47.21 14.50
N ALA A 2 -0.06 -47.05 13.38
CA ALA A 2 0.36 -45.73 12.92
C ALA A 2 -0.89 -45.01 12.39
N ILE A 3 -1.17 -43.82 12.92
CA ILE A 3 -2.31 -43.00 12.49
C ILE A 3 -2.04 -42.56 11.05
N ASP A 4 -2.99 -42.79 10.15
CA ASP A 4 -2.92 -42.20 8.82
C ASP A 4 -3.29 -40.71 8.94
N ARG A 5 -2.28 -39.86 8.93
CA ARG A 5 -2.42 -38.40 9.03
C ARG A 5 -3.13 -37.77 7.82
N ASN A 6 -3.48 -38.58 6.81
CA ASN A 6 -4.25 -38.14 5.66
C ASN A 6 -5.75 -38.45 5.77
N ASN A 7 -6.21 -39.14 6.82
CA ASN A 7 -7.62 -39.46 7.03
C ASN A 7 -8.28 -38.53 8.08
N PRO A 8 -9.14 -37.56 7.66
CA PRO A 8 -9.77 -36.61 8.57
C PRO A 8 -10.62 -37.27 9.67
N SER A 9 -11.21 -38.43 9.38
CA SER A 9 -12.06 -39.15 10.34
C SER A 9 -11.24 -39.80 11.45
N GLU A 10 -10.03 -40.27 11.15
CA GLU A 10 -9.12 -40.85 12.15
C GLU A 10 -8.53 -39.76 13.06
N ILE A 11 -8.14 -38.63 12.47
CA ILE A 11 -7.67 -37.45 13.22
C ILE A 11 -8.76 -36.96 14.18
N ALA A 12 -10.02 -36.86 13.73
CA ALA A 12 -11.14 -36.46 14.58
C ALA A 12 -11.38 -37.43 15.75
N ARG A 13 -11.32 -38.75 15.50
CA ARG A 13 -11.47 -39.76 16.57
C ARG A 13 -10.35 -39.66 17.61
N GLU A 14 -9.11 -39.49 17.16
CA GLU A 14 -7.97 -39.35 18.07
C GLU A 14 -8.02 -38.02 18.83
N THR A 15 -8.51 -36.95 18.20
CA THR A 15 -8.77 -35.65 18.86
C THR A 15 -9.74 -35.81 20.02
N PHE A 16 -10.87 -36.50 19.82
CA PHE A 16 -11.83 -36.79 20.89
C PHE A 16 -11.24 -37.69 21.98
N ARG A 17 -10.43 -38.69 21.60
CA ARG A 17 -9.72 -39.55 22.55
C ARG A 17 -8.79 -38.74 23.45
N LEU A 18 -8.01 -37.82 22.88
CA LEU A 18 -7.10 -36.94 23.61
C LEU A 18 -7.84 -35.91 24.47
N LEU A 19 -8.95 -35.33 24.00
CA LEU A 19 -9.79 -34.46 24.81
C LEU A 19 -10.29 -35.17 26.08
N ALA A 20 -10.79 -36.40 25.93
CA ALA A 20 -11.26 -37.22 27.04
C ALA A 20 -10.12 -37.63 27.98
N GLN A 21 -8.97 -38.04 27.43
CA GLN A 21 -7.80 -38.44 28.23
C GLN A 21 -7.21 -37.26 29.02
N ARG A 22 -7.16 -36.07 28.41
CA ARG A 22 -6.67 -34.84 29.05
C ARG A 22 -7.72 -34.16 29.94
N ARG A 23 -8.95 -34.69 30.01
CA ARG A 23 -10.10 -34.11 30.73
C ARG A 23 -10.35 -32.63 30.38
N VAL A 24 -10.12 -32.27 29.12
CA VAL A 24 -10.32 -30.91 28.61
C VAL A 24 -11.78 -30.78 28.16
N PRO A 25 -12.49 -29.69 28.51
CA PRO A 25 -13.87 -29.52 28.08
C PRO A 25 -13.95 -29.46 26.54
N PRO A 26 -14.90 -30.16 25.92
CA PRO A 26 -15.04 -30.23 24.46
C PRO A 26 -15.65 -28.94 23.90
N THR A 27 -14.93 -27.83 24.03
CA THR A 27 -15.26 -26.55 23.39
C THR A 27 -14.71 -26.54 21.96
N PRO A 28 -15.30 -25.76 21.03
CA PRO A 28 -14.81 -25.65 19.65
C PRO A 28 -13.31 -25.29 19.58
N ALA A 29 -12.88 -24.33 20.41
CA ALA A 29 -11.49 -23.90 20.50
C ALA A 29 -10.54 -25.03 20.97
N ASN A 30 -10.96 -25.85 21.94
CA ASN A 30 -10.15 -26.98 22.41
C ASN A 30 -10.07 -28.11 21.38
N PHE A 31 -11.14 -28.34 20.63
CA PHE A 31 -11.14 -29.31 19.54
C PHE A 31 -10.18 -28.87 18.43
N GLU A 32 -10.27 -27.63 17.94
CA GLU A 32 -9.37 -27.10 16.90
C GLU A 32 -7.91 -27.24 17.30
N ARG A 33 -7.57 -26.84 18.53
CA ARG A 33 -6.20 -26.93 19.05
C ARG A 33 -5.66 -28.37 19.02
N ILE A 34 -6.42 -29.34 19.54
CA ILE A 34 -5.98 -30.74 19.60
C ILE A 34 -6.04 -31.40 18.21
N TYR A 35 -6.99 -31.01 17.36
CA TYR A 35 -7.09 -31.49 15.98
C TYR A 35 -5.83 -31.12 15.19
N HIS A 36 -5.41 -29.85 15.26
CA HIS A 36 -4.18 -29.38 14.63
C HIS A 36 -2.93 -30.06 15.21
N GLU A 37 -2.91 -30.33 16.53
CA GLU A 37 -1.85 -31.11 17.22
C GLU A 37 -1.74 -32.55 16.67
N VAL A 38 -2.87 -33.25 16.48
CA VAL A 38 -2.90 -34.63 15.95
C VAL A 38 -2.59 -34.66 14.45
N ALA A 39 -3.14 -33.71 13.69
CA ALA A 39 -2.92 -33.58 12.25
C ALA A 39 -1.49 -33.13 11.90
N GLY A 40 -0.74 -32.58 12.86
CA GLY A 40 0.57 -31.98 12.61
C GLY A 40 0.50 -30.73 11.72
N THR A 41 -0.66 -30.06 11.71
CA THR A 41 -0.89 -28.83 10.92
C THR A 41 -0.86 -27.62 11.85
N ALA A 42 -0.39 -26.48 11.36
CA ALA A 42 -0.52 -25.23 12.11
C ALA A 42 -2.00 -24.82 12.15
N PRO A 43 -2.48 -24.21 13.24
CA PRO A 43 -3.79 -23.57 13.27
C PRO A 43 -3.86 -22.55 12.13
N GLN A 44 -4.74 -22.78 11.16
CA GLN A 44 -4.93 -21.84 10.07
C GLN A 44 -5.95 -20.80 10.54
N GLU A 45 -5.48 -19.57 10.72
CA GLU A 45 -6.37 -18.49 11.13
C GLU A 45 -7.41 -18.23 10.03
N ALA A 46 -8.69 -18.21 10.42
CA ALA A 46 -9.78 -18.12 9.46
C ALA A 46 -9.74 -16.76 8.73
N TYR A 47 -9.51 -16.79 7.42
CA TYR A 47 -9.46 -15.56 6.63
C TYR A 47 -10.86 -14.88 6.59
N PRO A 48 -11.00 -13.64 7.08
CA PRO A 48 -12.31 -13.00 7.24
C PRO A 48 -12.83 -12.38 5.93
N ALA A 49 -12.92 -13.19 4.87
CA ALA A 49 -13.24 -12.77 3.50
C ALA A 49 -14.47 -11.87 3.41
N ARG A 50 -15.54 -12.20 4.14
CA ARG A 50 -16.80 -11.42 4.09
C ARG A 50 -16.62 -10.01 4.65
N LYS A 51 -15.91 -9.87 5.78
CA LYS A 51 -15.65 -8.56 6.41
C LYS A 51 -14.72 -7.72 5.53
N LEU A 52 -13.70 -8.34 4.96
CA LEU A 52 -12.74 -7.66 4.08
C LEU A 52 -13.38 -7.21 2.76
N LYS A 53 -14.29 -8.01 2.17
CA LYS A 53 -15.09 -7.58 1.01
C LYS A 53 -16.01 -6.40 1.33
N ALA A 54 -16.64 -6.39 2.50
CA ALA A 54 -17.46 -5.26 2.93
C ALA A 54 -16.62 -3.99 3.12
N LEU A 55 -15.43 -4.12 3.73
CA LEU A 55 -14.47 -3.02 3.86
C LEU A 55 -14.04 -2.50 2.49
N ALA A 56 -13.71 -3.39 1.54
CA ALA A 56 -13.35 -3.03 0.17
C ALA A 56 -14.45 -2.19 -0.52
N ALA A 57 -15.72 -2.58 -0.33
CA ALA A 57 -16.86 -1.88 -0.90
C ALA A 57 -17.08 -0.48 -0.30
N SER A 58 -16.67 -0.26 0.95
CA SER A 58 -16.77 1.04 1.63
C SER A 58 -15.64 2.03 1.31
N LEU A 59 -14.60 1.61 0.57
CA LEU A 59 -13.48 2.49 0.25
C LEU A 59 -13.92 3.63 -0.69
N PRO A 60 -13.49 4.88 -0.44
CA PRO A 60 -13.80 6.01 -1.31
C PRO A 60 -13.15 5.82 -2.69
N LYS A 61 -13.88 6.18 -3.74
CA LYS A 61 -13.46 6.06 -5.15
C LYS A 61 -13.60 7.40 -5.88
N ASP A 62 -13.52 8.50 -5.15
CA ASP A 62 -13.77 9.86 -5.62
C ASP A 62 -12.63 10.42 -6.48
N THR A 63 -11.39 9.96 -6.26
CA THR A 63 -10.24 10.27 -7.12
C THR A 63 -9.77 9.03 -7.86
N THR A 64 -9.12 9.21 -9.02
CA THR A 64 -8.53 8.11 -9.81
C THR A 64 -7.51 7.31 -8.99
N GLU A 65 -6.73 7.98 -8.15
CA GLU A 65 -5.77 7.34 -7.26
C GLU A 65 -6.46 6.48 -6.19
N ARG A 66 -7.51 7.01 -5.54
CA ARG A 66 -8.29 6.26 -4.54
C ARG A 66 -9.05 5.10 -5.17
N ALA A 67 -9.58 5.27 -6.38
CA ALA A 67 -10.20 4.18 -7.14
C ALA A 67 -9.18 3.09 -7.52
N ARG A 68 -7.96 3.45 -7.92
CA ARG A 68 -6.86 2.50 -8.18
C ARG A 68 -6.48 1.73 -6.92
N MET A 69 -6.39 2.42 -5.78
CA MET A 69 -6.10 1.81 -4.48
C MET A 69 -7.20 0.83 -4.05
N ALA A 70 -8.47 1.22 -4.17
CA ALA A 70 -9.60 0.34 -3.86
C ALA A 70 -9.61 -0.94 -4.71
N ARG A 71 -9.29 -0.84 -6.01
CA ARG A 71 -9.16 -2.03 -6.88
C ARG A 71 -8.01 -2.96 -6.46
N ARG A 72 -6.86 -2.40 -6.06
CA ARG A 72 -5.73 -3.21 -5.53
C ARG A 72 -6.13 -3.94 -4.24
N PHE A 73 -6.85 -3.25 -3.37
CA PHE A 73 -7.41 -3.85 -2.16
C PHE A 73 -8.38 -4.99 -2.47
N GLU A 74 -9.35 -4.78 -3.36
CA GLU A 74 -10.29 -5.82 -3.81
C GLU A 74 -9.55 -7.04 -4.38
N GLN A 75 -8.49 -6.84 -5.16
CA GLN A 75 -7.68 -7.94 -5.72
C GLN A 75 -6.92 -8.72 -4.64
N SER A 76 -6.35 -8.04 -3.63
CA SER A 76 -5.68 -8.75 -2.53
C SER A 76 -6.70 -9.53 -1.69
N VAL A 77 -7.89 -8.96 -1.45
CA VAL A 77 -8.96 -9.65 -0.74
C VAL A 77 -9.46 -10.89 -1.50
N ALA A 78 -9.48 -10.83 -2.83
CA ALA A 78 -9.84 -11.97 -3.68
C ALA A 78 -8.82 -13.12 -3.62
N LYS A 79 -7.54 -12.86 -3.29
CA LYS A 79 -6.51 -13.89 -3.12
C LYS A 79 -6.72 -14.74 -1.87
N GLY A 80 -7.46 -14.25 -0.88
CA GLY A 80 -7.87 -15.04 0.28
C GLY A 80 -6.76 -15.40 1.27
N SER A 81 -5.60 -14.73 1.22
CA SER A 81 -4.49 -14.98 2.14
C SER A 81 -4.23 -13.78 3.05
N TRP A 82 -3.91 -14.06 4.31
CA TRP A 82 -3.59 -13.04 5.29
C TRP A 82 -2.24 -12.37 4.97
N GLU A 83 -1.27 -13.16 4.49
CA GLU A 83 0.06 -12.67 4.09
C GLU A 83 -0.03 -11.67 2.93
N ALA A 84 -0.91 -11.92 1.94
CA ALA A 84 -1.11 -11.01 0.82
C ALA A 84 -1.82 -9.72 1.26
N PHE A 85 -2.70 -9.82 2.27
CA PHE A 85 -3.35 -8.67 2.86
C PHE A 85 -2.34 -7.80 3.63
N GLU A 86 -1.52 -8.39 4.50
CA GLU A 86 -0.47 -7.69 5.24
C GLU A 86 0.54 -7.03 4.30
N ALA A 87 1.03 -7.77 3.29
CA ALA A 87 1.97 -7.23 2.30
C ALA A 87 1.37 -6.02 1.57
N LEU A 88 0.08 -6.06 1.22
CA LEU A 88 -0.60 -4.91 0.61
C LEU A 88 -0.64 -3.71 1.56
N ILE A 89 -0.99 -3.91 2.84
CA ILE A 89 -1.06 -2.80 3.81
C ILE A 89 0.33 -2.17 4.02
N VAL A 90 1.37 -3.00 4.16
CA VAL A 90 2.75 -2.52 4.27
C VAL A 90 3.15 -1.72 3.04
N GLU A 91 2.81 -2.20 1.84
CA GLU A 91 3.10 -1.49 0.59
C GLU A 91 2.34 -0.15 0.50
N LEU A 92 1.06 -0.13 0.89
CA LEU A 92 0.26 1.11 0.92
C LEU A 92 0.81 2.12 1.93
N CYS A 93 1.26 1.66 3.10
CA CYS A 93 1.84 2.51 4.14
C CYS A 93 3.26 2.97 3.85
N ALA A 94 4.04 2.21 3.07
CA ALA A 94 5.40 2.58 2.66
C ALA A 94 5.43 3.84 1.77
N GLY A 95 4.27 4.30 1.32
CA GLY A 95 4.09 5.54 0.59
C GLY A 95 4.24 5.32 -0.91
N ASN A 96 3.28 5.87 -1.66
CA ASN A 96 3.45 6.05 -3.09
C ASN A 96 4.63 7.02 -3.29
N GLU A 97 5.51 6.78 -4.27
CA GLU A 97 6.59 7.74 -4.61
C GLU A 97 6.06 9.15 -4.89
N SER A 98 4.78 9.26 -5.25
CA SER A 98 4.00 10.48 -5.42
C SER A 98 3.90 11.38 -4.17
N ASP A 99 4.08 10.83 -2.97
CA ASP A 99 3.97 11.56 -1.69
C ASP A 99 5.32 12.07 -1.17
N LYS A 100 6.42 11.88 -1.91
CA LYS A 100 7.67 12.56 -1.56
C LYS A 100 7.41 14.06 -1.64
N PRO A 101 7.62 14.81 -0.53
CA PRO A 101 7.43 16.25 -0.55
C PRO A 101 8.33 16.84 -1.63
N LEU A 102 7.70 17.49 -2.61
CA LEU A 102 8.40 18.18 -3.69
C LEU A 102 9.45 19.11 -3.06
N ALA A 103 10.69 19.03 -3.54
CA ALA A 103 11.80 19.80 -3.01
C ALA A 103 11.72 21.28 -3.44
N TRP A 104 10.69 21.98 -2.98
CA TRP A 104 10.43 23.38 -3.27
C TRP A 104 11.52 24.31 -2.73
N GLY A 105 12.06 24.01 -1.54
CA GLY A 105 13.13 24.81 -0.93
C GLY A 105 14.35 24.99 -1.86
N PRO A 106 14.99 23.90 -2.34
CA PRO A 106 16.04 23.98 -3.35
C PRO A 106 15.59 24.66 -4.66
N ALA A 107 14.42 24.30 -5.19
CA ALA A 107 13.93 24.84 -6.46
C ALA A 107 13.72 26.37 -6.44
N ILE A 108 13.17 26.90 -5.33
CA ILE A 108 12.96 28.34 -5.14
C ILE A 108 14.30 29.05 -4.97
N ARG A 109 15.26 28.46 -4.23
CA ARG A 109 16.61 29.03 -4.08
C ARG A 109 17.33 29.13 -5.43
N ASP A 110 17.28 28.07 -6.23
CA ASP A 110 17.88 28.07 -7.57
C ASP A 110 17.20 29.08 -8.49
N LEU A 111 15.86 29.18 -8.43
CA LEU A 111 15.10 30.20 -9.17
C LEU A 111 15.53 31.61 -8.78
N MET A 112 15.62 31.92 -7.49
CA MET A 112 16.05 33.24 -7.02
C MET A 112 17.48 33.58 -7.47
N ALA A 113 18.40 32.61 -7.36
CA ALA A 113 19.80 32.77 -7.76
C ALA A 113 19.94 33.05 -9.26
N GLU A 114 19.31 32.25 -10.12
CA GLU A 114 19.39 32.45 -11.57
C GLU A 114 18.55 33.64 -12.03
N TYR A 115 17.48 34.02 -11.33
CA TYR A 115 16.70 35.21 -11.67
C TYR A 115 17.54 36.48 -11.56
N GLN A 116 18.32 36.62 -10.48
CA GLN A 116 19.21 37.76 -10.23
C GLN A 116 20.46 37.77 -11.11
N ARG A 117 20.84 36.64 -11.70
CA ARG A 117 22.04 36.52 -12.53
C ARG A 117 21.85 37.20 -13.89
N VAL A 118 22.88 37.92 -14.36
CA VAL A 118 22.86 38.53 -15.69
C VAL A 118 23.29 37.48 -16.71
N HIS A 119 22.44 37.19 -17.69
CA HIS A 119 22.77 36.31 -18.81
C HIS A 119 22.76 37.12 -20.10
N HIS A 120 23.75 36.88 -20.97
CA HIS A 120 23.79 37.53 -22.28
C HIS A 120 22.63 37.02 -23.15
N GLY A 121 21.82 37.94 -23.68
CA GLY A 121 20.66 37.62 -24.53
C GLY A 121 19.33 37.39 -23.80
N LEU A 122 19.33 37.28 -22.47
CA LEU A 122 18.13 37.07 -21.66
C LEU A 122 17.88 38.25 -20.71
N THR A 123 16.90 39.08 -21.06
CA THR A 123 16.53 40.26 -20.26
C THR A 123 15.68 39.88 -19.06
N ALA A 124 15.69 40.71 -18.01
CA ALA A 124 14.83 40.53 -16.84
C ALA A 124 13.33 40.47 -17.20
N ALA A 125 12.91 41.19 -18.25
CA ALA A 125 11.54 41.14 -18.77
C ALA A 125 11.19 39.76 -19.34
N ARG A 126 12.06 39.18 -20.18
CA ARG A 126 11.87 37.83 -20.75
C ARG A 126 11.84 36.74 -19.68
N LYS A 127 12.68 36.84 -18.64
CA LYS A 127 12.64 35.90 -17.51
C LYS A 127 11.31 35.94 -16.77
N ARG A 128 10.80 37.16 -16.52
CA ARG A 128 9.51 37.37 -15.84
C ARG A 128 8.35 36.81 -16.64
N GLU A 129 8.31 37.10 -17.94
CA GLU A 129 7.28 36.60 -18.86
C GLU A 129 7.26 35.07 -18.93
N ALA A 130 8.44 34.44 -19.04
CA ALA A 130 8.55 32.98 -19.02
C ALA A 130 8.08 32.35 -17.69
N LEU A 131 8.44 32.96 -16.55
CA LEU A 131 7.99 32.49 -15.24
C LEU A 131 6.48 32.65 -15.08
N GLN A 132 5.93 33.79 -15.48
CA GLN A 132 4.49 34.06 -15.43
C GLN A 132 3.70 33.09 -16.29
N HIS A 133 4.17 32.82 -17.52
CA HIS A 133 3.57 31.80 -18.38
C HIS A 133 3.58 30.40 -17.74
N VAL A 134 4.66 30.01 -17.05
CA VAL A 134 4.71 28.71 -16.34
C VAL A 134 3.72 28.64 -15.18
N LEU A 135 3.57 29.73 -14.42
CA LEU A 135 2.63 29.83 -13.30
C LEU A 135 1.16 29.82 -13.78
N GLU A 136 0.86 30.50 -14.90
CA GLU A 136 -0.50 30.58 -15.44
C GLU A 136 -0.90 29.30 -16.20
N SER A 137 0.05 28.62 -16.84
CA SER A 137 -0.23 27.43 -17.66
C SER A 137 -0.24 26.10 -16.90
N THR A 138 0.05 26.09 -15.60
CA THR A 138 0.23 24.85 -14.82
C THR A 138 -0.58 24.85 -13.53
N ALA A 139 -1.56 23.95 -13.43
CA ALA A 139 -2.40 23.80 -12.23
C ALA A 139 -1.88 22.76 -11.21
N ASP A 140 -1.10 21.78 -11.66
CA ASP A 140 -0.60 20.68 -10.83
C ASP A 140 0.75 21.04 -10.14
N PRO A 141 0.87 20.92 -8.80
CA PRO A 141 2.10 21.25 -8.07
C PRO A 141 3.35 20.46 -8.53
N ALA A 142 3.21 19.19 -8.88
CA ALA A 142 4.35 18.37 -9.32
C ALA A 142 4.85 18.81 -10.70
N THR A 143 3.92 19.03 -11.63
CA THR A 143 4.23 19.58 -12.96
C THR A 143 4.83 20.98 -12.85
N LEU A 144 4.35 21.82 -11.94
CA LEU A 144 4.88 23.16 -11.72
C LEU A 144 6.34 23.11 -11.22
N HIS A 145 6.63 22.23 -10.25
CA HIS A 145 7.99 22.02 -9.76
C HIS A 145 8.94 21.59 -10.89
N GLN A 146 8.52 20.65 -11.73
CA GLN A 146 9.29 20.23 -12.92
C GLN A 146 9.54 21.38 -13.90
N ARG A 147 8.51 22.17 -14.23
CA ARG A 147 8.61 23.27 -15.20
C ARG A 147 9.49 24.39 -14.69
N ILE A 148 9.41 24.75 -13.40
CA ILE A 148 10.33 25.72 -12.78
C ILE A 148 11.76 25.22 -12.86
N GLY A 149 12.01 23.94 -12.54
CA GLY A 149 13.34 23.35 -12.67
C GLY A 149 13.87 23.36 -14.12
N GLY A 150 13.00 23.12 -15.11
CA GLY A 150 13.35 23.22 -16.53
C GLY A 150 13.70 24.64 -16.97
N LEU A 151 12.91 25.61 -16.52
CA LEU A 151 13.11 27.04 -16.82
C LEU A 151 14.42 27.57 -16.24
N VAL A 152 14.75 27.22 -15.00
CA VAL A 152 16.03 27.56 -14.37
C VAL A 152 17.22 26.94 -15.12
N ARG A 153 17.13 25.67 -15.55
CA ARG A 153 18.17 25.05 -16.39
C ARG A 153 18.30 25.75 -17.74
N GLY A 154 17.20 26.14 -18.35
CA GLY A 154 17.18 26.86 -19.63
C GLY A 154 17.86 28.24 -19.57
N TRP A 155 17.91 28.87 -18.39
CA TRP A 155 18.65 30.13 -18.21
C TRP A 155 20.15 29.93 -17.99
N ARG A 156 20.58 28.73 -17.55
CA ARG A 156 22.00 28.41 -17.34
C ARG A 156 22.76 28.14 -18.64
N HIS A 157 22.04 27.87 -19.74
CA HIS A 157 22.59 27.70 -21.09
C HIS A 157 22.58 29.03 -21.85
#